data_AF-A0A6B3EFP2-F1
#
_entry.id   AF-A0A6B3EFP2-F1
#
_cell.length_a   1.000
_cell.length_b   1.000
_cell.length_c   1.000
_cell.angle_alpha   90.00
_cell.angle_beta   90.00
_cell.angle_gamma   90.00
#
_symmetry.space_group_name_H-M   'P 1'
#
loop_
_entity.id
_entity.type
_entity.pdbx_description
1 polymer ?
#
loop_
_entity_poly.entity_id
_entity_poly.type
_entity_poly.pdbx_seq_one_letter_code
_entity_poly.pdbx_strand_id
1 'polypeptide(L)' 'LEDYARGEINAGRAPFDAETEEGYASAVHAALFGVGRLQPLLDDPEVENIDINGHDQVFIGYADGHEVLGEPVAENDEE' A
#
# COMPACT_ATOMS: atom_id res chain seq x y z
N LEU A 1 11.32 -15.43 -2.85
CA LEU A 1 11.07 -15.50 -1.39
C LEU A 1 11.49 -16.84 -0.81
N GLU A 2 11.05 -17.98 -1.35
CA GLU A 2 11.46 -19.33 -0.87
C GLU A 2 12.99 -19.56 -0.87
N ASP A 3 13.71 -19.09 -1.89
CA ASP A 3 15.17 -19.27 -1.98
C ASP A 3 15.94 -18.39 -0.97
N TYR A 4 15.36 -17.27 -0.55
CA TYR A 4 15.93 -16.38 0.46
C TYR A 4 15.74 -16.96 1.86
N ALA A 5 14.55 -17.49 2.15
CA ALA A 5 14.23 -18.17 3.39
C ALA A 5 15.13 -19.40 3.65
N ARG A 6 15.52 -20.13 2.59
CA ARG A 6 16.43 -21.28 2.69
C ARG A 6 17.89 -20.89 2.97
N GLY A 7 18.29 -19.66 2.61
CA GLY A 7 19.62 -19.12 2.91
C GLY A 7 19.81 -18.79 4.39
N GLU A 8 18.80 -18.20 5.02
CA GLU A 8 18.89 -17.74 6.42
C GLU A 8 18.86 -18.87 7.45
N ILE A 9 18.13 -19.96 7.17
CA ILE A 9 18.09 -21.15 8.04
C ILE A 9 19.47 -21.84 8.13
N ASN A 10 20.24 -21.84 7.03
CA ASN A 10 21.62 -22.38 7.02
C ASN A 10 22.63 -21.48 7.77
N ALA A 11 22.28 -20.21 8.02
CA ALA A 11 23.11 -19.25 8.74
C ALA A 11 22.78 -19.16 10.25
N GLY A 12 21.81 -19.92 10.75
CA GLY A 12 21.42 -19.95 12.16
C GLY A 12 20.69 -18.70 12.65
N ARG A 13 20.19 -17.86 11.74
CA ARG A 13 19.32 -16.73 12.09
C ARG A 13 17.87 -17.20 12.07
N ALA A 14 17.10 -16.80 13.07
CA ALA A 14 15.68 -17.11 13.13
C ALA A 14 14.99 -16.54 11.87
N PRO A 15 14.06 -17.28 11.24
CA PRO A 15 13.16 -16.70 10.25
C PRO A 15 12.52 -15.44 10.85
N PHE A 16 12.25 -14.43 10.01
CA PHE A 16 11.49 -13.27 10.45
C PHE A 16 10.22 -13.74 11.16
N ASP A 17 9.89 -13.10 12.29
CA ASP A 17 8.57 -13.31 12.87
C ASP A 17 7.50 -12.79 11.89
N ALA A 18 6.28 -13.32 12.02
CA ALA A 18 5.20 -13.03 11.08
C ALA A 18 4.89 -11.53 10.96
N GLU A 19 5.05 -10.79 12.05
CA GLU A 19 4.82 -9.34 12.11
C GLU A 19 5.88 -8.56 11.30
N THR A 20 7.14 -8.98 11.40
CA THR A 20 8.23 -8.41 10.60
C THR A 20 8.09 -8.76 9.12
N GLU A 21 7.69 -9.98 8.79
CA GLU A 21 7.45 -10.41 7.40
C GLU A 21 6.28 -9.64 6.76
N GLU A 22 5.20 -9.41 7.50
CA GLU A 22 4.04 -8.61 7.07
C GLU A 22 4.41 -7.13 6.89
N GLY A 23 5.20 -6.55 7.80
CA GLY A 23 5.71 -5.19 7.68
C GLY A 23 6.57 -5.00 6.43
N TYR A 24 7.44 -5.95 6.11
CA TYR A 24 8.22 -5.91 4.87
C TYR A 24 7.37 -6.12 3.62
N ALA A 25 6.40 -7.03 3.65
CA ALA A 25 5.48 -7.24 2.52
C ALA A 25 4.67 -5.97 2.24
N SER A 26 4.15 -5.32 3.28
CA SER A 26 3.40 -4.07 3.18
C SER A 26 4.28 -2.91 2.68
N ALA A 27 5.52 -2.80 3.15
CA ALA A 27 6.46 -1.78 2.71
C ALA A 27 6.90 -1.99 1.24
N VAL A 28 7.15 -3.24 0.84
CA VAL A 28 7.47 -3.59 -0.56
C VAL A 28 6.26 -3.37 -1.47
N HIS A 29 5.04 -3.69 -1.02
CA HIS A 29 3.81 -3.43 -1.78
C HIS A 29 3.54 -1.93 -1.92
N ALA A 30 3.72 -1.16 -0.84
CA ALA A 30 3.64 0.30 -0.88
C ALA A 30 4.70 0.93 -1.80
N ALA A 31 5.93 0.39 -1.80
CA ALA A 31 7.01 0.87 -2.67
C ALA A 31 6.87 0.45 -4.14
N LEU A 32 6.23 -0.70 -4.41
CA LEU A 32 6.03 -1.21 -5.78
C LEU A 32 4.75 -0.69 -6.44
N PHE A 33 3.72 -0.36 -5.65
CA PHE A 33 2.39 -0.02 -6.15
C PHE A 33 1.86 1.32 -5.62
N GLY A 34 2.59 2.04 -4.76
CA GLY A 34 2.16 3.34 -4.21
C GLY A 34 0.97 3.29 -3.23
N VAL A 35 0.37 2.12 -3.01
CA VAL A 35 -0.91 1.99 -2.31
C VAL A 35 -0.83 2.07 -0.77
N GLY A 36 0.31 2.41 -0.18
CA GLY A 36 0.41 2.55 1.28
C GLY A 36 -0.59 3.54 1.87
N ARG A 37 -0.81 4.67 1.17
CA ARG A 37 -1.80 5.69 1.57
C ARG A 37 -3.22 5.38 1.08
N LEU A 38 -3.35 4.55 0.05
CA LEU A 38 -4.63 4.18 -0.57
C LEU A 38 -5.27 2.94 0.08
N GLN A 39 -4.50 2.11 0.80
CA GLN A 39 -5.01 0.87 1.39
C GLN A 39 -6.29 1.05 2.23
N PRO A 40 -6.42 2.09 3.08
CA PRO A 40 -7.66 2.32 3.81
C PRO A 40 -8.86 2.60 2.90
N LEU A 41 -8.64 3.22 1.74
CA LEU A 41 -9.68 3.52 0.75
C LEU A 41 -10.04 2.28 -0.07
N LEU A 42 -9.07 1.40 -0.33
CA LEU A 42 -9.30 0.11 -1.01
C LEU A 42 -10.03 -0.90 -0.12
N ASP A 43 -9.85 -0.79 1.19
CA ASP A 43 -10.52 -1.62 2.18
C ASP A 43 -11.95 -1.13 2.52
N ASP A 44 -12.30 0.10 2.12
CA ASP A 44 -13.64 0.66 2.32
C ASP A 44 -14.61 0.14 1.24
N PRO A 45 -15.61 -0.68 1.61
CA PRO A 45 -16.54 -1.26 0.64
C PRO A 45 -17.48 -0.23 0.00
N GLU A 46 -17.60 0.97 0.57
CA GLU A 46 -18.43 2.04 0.00
C GLU A 46 -17.68 2.82 -1.07
N VAL A 47 -16.34 2.72 -1.16
CA VAL A 47 -15.54 3.36 -2.19
C VAL A 47 -15.64 2.56 -3.48
N GLU A 48 -16.09 3.21 -4.56
CA GLU A 48 -16.14 2.61 -5.91
C GLU A 48 -14.96 3.03 -6.78
N ASN A 49 -14.55 4.30 -6.73
CA ASN A 49 -13.52 4.84 -7.62
C ASN A 49 -12.56 5.77 -6.87
N ILE A 50 -11.30 5.79 -7.32
CA ILE A 50 -10.25 6.71 -6.86
C ILE A 50 -9.56 7.29 -8.10
N ASP A 51 -9.73 8.58 -8.34
CA ASP A 51 -9.13 9.30 -9.48
C ASP A 51 -7.97 10.18 -9.00
N ILE A 52 -6.78 9.98 -9.57
CA ILE A 52 -5.55 10.69 -9.19
C ILE A 52 -5.06 11.50 -10.39
N ASN A 53 -5.15 12.83 -10.29
CA ASN A 53 -4.75 13.79 -11.34
C ASN A 53 -3.48 14.60 -10.99
N GLY A 54 -2.86 14.27 -9.86
CA GLY A 54 -1.67 14.90 -9.28
C GLY A 54 -1.48 14.36 -7.87
N HIS A 55 -0.33 14.59 -7.24
CA HIS A 55 -0.07 14.06 -5.90
C HIS A 55 -1.12 14.52 -4.87
N ASP A 56 -1.68 15.73 -5.01
CA ASP A 56 -2.68 16.34 -4.12
C ASP A 56 -4.10 16.44 -4.72
N GLN A 57 -4.28 16.00 -5.97
CA GLN A 57 -5.58 15.97 -6.64
C GLN A 57 -6.12 14.55 -6.71
N VAL A 58 -6.61 14.08 -5.57
CA VAL A 58 -7.18 12.75 -5.39
C VAL A 58 -8.68 12.87 -5.16
N PHE A 59 -9.50 12.26 -6.01
CA PHE A 59 -10.95 12.24 -5.87
C PHE A 59 -11.41 10.83 -5.51
N ILE A 60 -12.28 10.72 -4.52
CA ILE A 60 -12.81 9.44 -4.03
C ILE A 60 -14.32 9.44 -4.29
N GLY A 61 -14.77 8.54 -5.15
CA GLY A 61 -16.18 8.32 -5.46
C GLY A 61 -16.75 7.16 -4.66
N TYR A 62 -17.87 7.40 -3.98
CA TYR A 62 -18.57 6.40 -3.18
C TYR A 62 -19.81 5.86 -3.89
N ALA A 63 -20.29 4.70 -3.44
CA ALA A 63 -21.40 3.95 -4.02
C ALA A 63 -22.76 4.68 -3.98
N ASP A 64 -22.92 5.66 -3.07
CA ASP A 64 -24.09 6.53 -3.02
C ASP A 64 -24.03 7.69 -4.04
N GLY A 65 -22.93 7.78 -4.80
CA GLY A 65 -22.69 8.75 -5.85
C GLY A 65 -22.06 10.06 -5.38
N HIS A 66 -21.69 10.20 -4.10
CA HIS A 66 -20.94 11.38 -3.65
C HIS A 66 -19.44 11.25 -3.95
N GLU A 67 -18.79 12.39 -4.16
CA GLU A 67 -17.36 12.50 -4.42
C GLU A 67 -16.73 13.45 -3.40
N VAL A 68 -15.55 13.08 -2.90
CA VAL A 68 -14.76 13.92 -1.99
C VAL A 68 -13.32 14.04 -2.45
N LEU A 69 -12.69 15.16 -2.12
CA LEU A 69 -11.25 15.30 -2.26
C LEU A 69 -10.56 14.53 -1.13
N GLY A 70 -9.68 13.60 -1.49
CA GLY A 70 -8.87 12.79 -0.60
C GLY A 70 -7.54 13.45 -0.22
N GLU A 71 -6.82 12.78 0.67
CA GLU A 71 -5.45 13.16 1.04
C GLU A 71 -4.46 12.93 -0.10
N PRO A 72 -3.33 13.66 -0.13
CA PRO A 72 -2.31 13.46 -1.15
C PRO A 72 -1.73 12.04 -1.17
N VAL A 73 -1.68 11.42 -2.35
CA VAL A 73 -1.11 10.08 -2.56
C VAL A 73 0.41 10.05 -2.48
N ALA A 74 1.07 11.19 -2.71
CA ALA A 74 2.52 11.35 -2.64
C ALA A 74 2.87 12.73 -2.02
N GLU A 75 4.15 13.01 -1.76
CA GLU A 75 4.58 14.33 -1.27
C GLU A 75 4.74 15.36 -2.40
N ASN A 76 4.91 14.89 -3.64
CA ASN A 76 5.05 15.68 -4.86
C ASN A 76 4.73 14.81 -6.08
N ASP A 77 4.66 15.41 -7.28
CA ASP A 77 4.33 14.69 -8.52
C ASP A 77 5.49 13.85 -9.10
N GLU A 78 6.70 13.96 -8.57
CA GLU A 78 7.90 13.23 -9.03
C GLU A 78 8.13 11.91 -8.27
N GLU A 79 7.43 11.70 -7.15
CA GLU A 79 7.36 10.45 -6.38
C GLU A 79 6.16 9.57 -6.79
#